data_AF-A0A1S3DH19-F1
#
_entry.id   AF-A0A1S3DH19-F1
#
_cell.length_a   1.000
_cell.length_b   1.000
_cell.length_c   1.000
_cell.angle_alpha   90.00
_cell.angle_beta   90.00
_cell.angle_gamma   90.00
#
_symmetry.space_group_name_H-M   'P 1'
#
loop_
_entity.id
_entity.type
_entity.pdbx_description
1 polymer ?
#
loop_
_entity_poly.entity_id
_entity_poly.type
_entity_poly.pdbx_seq_one_letter_code
_entity_poly.pdbx_strand_id
1 'polypeptide(L)'
;MPDVYRYGVNKVAEFLKPIVANGLQSVLLFPVIQNLTKDETASFADTPDNPLFQVIPMIRKQFPSLTIACDVCLCGYTSHGHCAIFNEDGSIHYEKTLKRLADISKAF
;
A
#
# COMPACT_ATOMS: atom_id res chain seq x y z
N MET A 1 18.36 -0.89 4.14
CA MET A 1 18.37 0.51 4.63
C MET A 1 18.70 0.44 6.10
N PRO A 2 19.88 0.90 6.55
CA PRO A 2 20.19 0.98 7.98
C PRO A 2 19.11 1.78 8.72
N ASP A 3 18.73 1.31 9.91
CA ASP A 3 17.75 1.95 10.82
C ASP A 3 16.33 2.15 10.28
N VAL A 4 16.00 1.54 9.14
CA VAL A 4 14.65 1.55 8.58
C VAL A 4 14.09 0.14 8.59
N TYR A 5 12.96 -0.01 9.28
CA TYR A 5 12.34 -1.29 9.55
C TYR A 5 10.93 -1.37 8.97
N ARG A 6 10.46 -2.60 8.76
CA ARG A 6 9.07 -2.89 8.43
C ARG A 6 8.28 -3.00 9.73
N TYR A 7 7.22 -2.21 9.85
CA TYR A 7 6.34 -2.23 11.01
C TYR A 7 5.05 -2.96 10.66
N GLY A 8 4.74 -4.00 11.44
CA GLY A 8 3.43 -4.65 11.36
C GLY A 8 2.32 -3.75 11.90
N VAL A 9 1.08 -4.10 11.56
CA VAL A 9 -0.15 -3.39 11.97
C VAL A 9 -0.16 -3.09 13.47
N ASN A 10 0.28 -4.03 14.30
CA ASN A 10 0.26 -3.90 15.77
C ASN A 10 1.35 -2.97 16.35
N LYS A 11 2.35 -2.55 15.57
CA LYS A 11 3.50 -1.76 16.04
C LYS A 11 3.58 -0.36 15.45
N VAL A 12 2.95 -0.12 14.30
CA VAL A 12 3.07 1.15 13.56
C VAL A 12 2.58 2.35 14.38
N ALA A 13 1.49 2.20 15.13
CA ALA A 13 0.94 3.28 15.94
C ALA A 13 1.85 3.68 17.11
N GLU A 14 2.45 2.70 17.79
CA GLU A 14 3.41 2.95 18.87
C GLU A 14 4.64 3.68 18.34
N PHE A 15 5.15 3.24 17.19
CA PHE A 15 6.28 3.88 16.52
C PHE A 15 5.96 5.34 16.12
N LEU A 16 4.78 5.60 15.56
CA LEU A 16 4.39 6.95 15.13
C LEU A 16 4.14 7.91 16.29
N LYS A 17 3.67 7.43 17.44
CA LYS A 17 3.24 8.27 18.56
C LYS A 17 4.25 9.35 18.99
N PRO A 18 5.53 9.04 19.29
CA PRO A 18 6.50 10.07 19.67
C PRO A 18 6.85 11.00 18.49
N ILE A 19 6.81 10.50 17.26
CA ILE A 19 7.19 11.26 16.07
C ILE A 19 6.10 12.29 15.72
N VAL A 20 4.83 11.90 15.84
CA VAL A 20 3.68 12.81 15.73
C VAL A 20 3.69 13.86 16.84
N ALA A 21 4.00 13.47 18.09
CA ALA A 21 4.16 14.41 19.19
C ALA A 21 5.29 15.45 18.95
N ASN A 22 6.33 15.07 18.20
CA ASN A 22 7.42 15.95 17.77
C ASN A 22 7.10 16.76 16.49
N GLY A 23 5.87 16.72 15.99
CA GLY A 23 5.40 17.59 14.90
C GLY A 23 5.35 16.94 13.51
N LEU A 24 5.41 15.62 13.39
CA LEU A 24 5.17 14.95 12.10
C LEU A 24 3.75 15.23 11.59
N GLN A 25 3.65 15.68 10.33
CA GLN A 25 2.39 16.11 9.72
C GLN A 25 1.85 15.15 8.66
N SER A 26 2.72 14.32 8.05
CA SER A 26 2.30 13.38 7.03
C SER A 26 3.11 12.09 7.02
N VAL A 27 2.49 11.03 6.50
CA VAL A 27 3.13 9.73 6.23
C VAL A 27 2.75 9.24 4.84
N LEU A 28 3.70 8.57 4.16
CA LEU A 28 3.46 7.81 2.94
C LEU A 28 3.63 6.33 3.25
N LEU A 29 2.55 5.56 3.07
CA LEU A 29 2.51 4.14 3.40
C LEU A 29 2.92 3.27 2.21
N PHE A 30 3.89 2.39 2.44
CA PHE A 30 4.30 1.33 1.52
C PHE A 30 3.98 -0.03 2.14
N PRO A 31 2.96 -0.75 1.65
CA PRO A 31 2.62 -2.06 2.20
C PRO A 31 3.67 -3.10 1.79
N VAL A 32 4.01 -3.98 2.74
CA VAL A 32 4.84 -5.14 2.46
C VAL A 32 3.98 -6.39 2.47
N ILE A 33 3.84 -7.00 1.30
CA ILE A 33 2.95 -8.12 1.07
C ILE A 33 3.68 -9.44 1.32
N GLN A 34 3.37 -10.10 2.43
CA GLN A 34 3.94 -11.41 2.80
C GLN A 34 2.95 -12.57 2.60
N ASN A 35 1.69 -12.39 2.97
CA ASN A 35 0.70 -13.48 3.03
C ASN A 35 -0.47 -13.31 2.03
N LEU A 36 -0.41 -12.27 1.19
CA LEU A 36 -1.43 -12.03 0.17
C LEU A 36 -0.99 -12.70 -1.13
N THR A 37 -1.94 -13.33 -1.83
CA THR A 37 -1.69 -13.90 -3.14
C THR A 37 -1.26 -12.82 -4.12
N LYS A 38 -0.22 -13.12 -4.89
CA LYS A 38 0.24 -12.30 -6.01
C LYS A 38 -0.14 -12.97 -7.31
N ASP A 39 -0.74 -12.21 -8.22
CA ASP A 39 -1.18 -12.68 -9.53
C ASP A 39 -0.79 -11.69 -10.64
N GLU A 40 -1.10 -11.97 -11.89
CA GLU A 40 -0.66 -11.10 -13.00
C GLU A 40 -1.39 -9.75 -13.05
N THR A 41 -2.50 -9.60 -12.31
CA THR A 41 -3.38 -8.43 -12.39
C THR A 41 -3.47 -7.61 -11.11
N ALA A 42 -2.70 -7.98 -10.08
CA ALA A 42 -2.79 -7.42 -8.74
C ALA A 42 -4.23 -7.47 -8.19
N SER A 43 -4.96 -8.56 -8.42
CA SER A 43 -6.38 -8.67 -8.04
C SER A 43 -6.61 -8.57 -6.54
N PHE A 44 -5.60 -8.94 -5.73
CA PHE A 44 -5.69 -8.88 -4.27
C PHE A 44 -5.34 -7.51 -3.66
N ALA A 45 -4.85 -6.55 -4.46
CA ALA A 45 -4.34 -5.27 -3.97
C ALA A 45 -5.37 -4.41 -3.21
N ASP A 46 -6.66 -4.55 -3.53
CA ASP A 46 -7.78 -3.80 -2.92
C ASP A 46 -8.69 -4.71 -2.08
N THR A 47 -8.19 -5.86 -1.62
CA THR A 47 -8.94 -6.78 -0.76
C THR A 47 -8.74 -6.46 0.73
N PRO A 48 -9.69 -6.84 1.61
CA PRO A 48 -9.57 -6.63 3.06
C PRO A 48 -8.34 -7.26 3.71
N ASP A 49 -7.71 -8.23 3.05
CA ASP A 49 -6.50 -8.90 3.50
C ASP A 49 -5.24 -8.03 3.32
N ASN A 50 -5.31 -6.97 2.51
CA ASN A 50 -4.22 -6.01 2.40
C ASN A 50 -4.07 -5.24 3.73
N PRO A 51 -2.86 -5.20 4.34
CA PRO A 51 -2.64 -4.57 5.64
C PRO A 51 -3.03 -3.08 5.68
N LEU A 52 -3.07 -2.38 4.54
CA LEU A 52 -3.51 -0.98 4.50
C LEU A 52 -4.95 -0.79 4.98
N PHE A 53 -5.85 -1.77 4.74
CA PHE A 53 -7.24 -1.68 5.21
C PHE A 53 -7.37 -1.73 6.73
N GLN A 54 -6.37 -2.24 7.43
CA GLN A 54 -6.31 -2.21 8.90
C GLN A 54 -5.53 -1.01 9.41
N VAL A 55 -4.43 -0.66 8.75
CA VAL A 55 -3.50 0.40 9.18
C VAL A 55 -4.10 1.80 8.98
N ILE A 56 -4.73 2.09 7.84
CA ILE A 56 -5.24 3.43 7.54
C ILE A 56 -6.30 3.87 8.57
N PRO A 57 -7.36 3.08 8.86
CA PRO A 57 -8.38 3.49 9.82
C PRO A 57 -7.81 3.64 11.25
N MET A 58 -6.86 2.77 11.62
CA MET A 58 -6.19 2.83 12.91
C MET A 58 -5.37 4.12 13.07
N ILE A 59 -4.53 4.47 12.08
CA ILE A 59 -3.75 5.71 12.10
C ILE A 59 -4.69 6.92 12.13
N ARG A 60 -5.75 6.95 11.29
CA ARG A 60 -6.74 8.05 11.30
C ARG A 60 -7.39 8.23 12.66
N LYS A 61 -7.75 7.13 13.32
CA LYS A 61 -8.36 7.17 14.66
C LYS A 61 -7.41 7.71 15.72
N GLN A 62 -6.14 7.31 15.67
CA GLN A 62 -5.16 7.64 16.71
C GLN A 62 -4.48 8.99 16.49
N PHE A 63 -4.34 9.43 15.23
CA PHE A 63 -3.68 10.67 14.84
C PHE A 63 -4.55 11.44 13.83
N PRO A 64 -5.69 12.03 14.26
CA PRO A 64 -6.66 12.64 13.35
C PRO A 64 -6.13 13.81 12.50
N SER A 65 -5.06 14.47 12.96
CA SER A 65 -4.40 15.57 12.24
C SER A 65 -3.30 15.11 11.27
N LEU A 66 -2.92 13.83 11.31
CA LEU A 66 -1.86 13.30 10.45
C LEU A 66 -2.40 13.04 9.05
N THR A 67 -1.77 13.64 8.04
CA THR A 67 -2.11 13.38 6.64
C THR A 67 -1.54 12.01 6.22
N ILE A 68 -2.40 11.16 5.66
CA ILE A 68 -2.00 9.82 5.20
C ILE A 68 -2.04 9.79 3.67
N ALA A 69 -0.89 9.50 3.06
CA ALA A 69 -0.78 9.15 1.66
C ALA A 69 -0.45 7.65 1.54
N CYS A 70 -0.90 7.02 0.46
CA CYS A 70 -0.62 5.62 0.16
C CYS A 70 -0.03 5.49 -1.24
N ASP A 71 0.91 4.56 -1.40
CA ASP A 71 1.41 4.19 -2.72
C ASP A 71 0.34 3.42 -3.50
N VAL A 72 0.04 3.89 -4.72
CA VAL A 72 -0.88 3.22 -5.66
C VAL A 72 -0.05 2.62 -6.77
N CYS A 73 0.25 1.33 -6.65
CA CYS A 73 1.09 0.61 -7.59
C CYS A 73 0.70 -0.87 -7.68
N LEU A 74 1.13 -1.55 -8.75
CA LEU A 74 0.86 -2.98 -8.96
C LEU A 74 2.01 -3.88 -8.50
N CYS A 75 3.26 -3.39 -8.49
CA CYS A 75 4.45 -4.24 -8.31
C CYS A 75 4.51 -4.99 -6.97
N GLY A 76 3.92 -4.42 -5.91
CA GLY A 76 3.82 -5.08 -4.61
C GLY A 76 2.92 -6.34 -4.64
N TYR A 77 2.02 -6.40 -5.61
CA TYR A 77 0.90 -7.34 -5.69
C TYR A 77 0.95 -8.24 -6.92
N THR A 78 1.75 -7.90 -7.94
CA THR A 78 1.87 -8.73 -9.13
C THR A 78 2.83 -9.91 -8.92
N SER A 79 2.53 -11.06 -9.53
CA SER A 79 3.39 -12.26 -9.49
C SER A 79 4.75 -12.03 -10.14
N HIS A 80 4.79 -11.19 -11.18
CA HIS A 80 6.00 -10.80 -11.90
C HIS A 80 6.69 -9.55 -11.34
N GLY A 81 6.08 -8.84 -10.38
CA GLY A 81 6.71 -7.69 -9.70
C GLY A 81 6.84 -6.41 -10.52
N HIS A 82 6.13 -6.28 -11.64
CA HIS A 82 6.09 -5.06 -12.46
C HIS A 82 4.86 -4.21 -12.16
N CYS A 83 4.95 -2.92 -12.47
CA CYS A 83 3.91 -1.92 -12.23
C CYS A 83 2.78 -1.92 -13.29
N ALA A 84 2.74 -2.92 -14.18
CA ALA A 84 1.85 -2.98 -15.32
C ALA A 84 1.25 -4.37 -15.49
N ILE A 85 0.09 -4.42 -16.13
CA ILE A 85 -0.51 -5.63 -16.69
C ILE A 85 0.00 -5.78 -18.12
N PHE A 86 0.36 -6.99 -18.52
CA PHE A 86 0.93 -7.26 -19.85
C PHE A 86 -0.09 -7.92 -20.80
N ASN A 87 0.11 -7.71 -22.08
CA ASN A 87 -0.49 -8.48 -23.16
C ASN A 87 0.25 -9.81 -23.34
N GLU A 88 -0.34 -10.72 -24.13
CA GLU A 88 0.29 -12.03 -24.42
C GLU A 88 1.65 -11.90 -25.13
N ASP A 89 1.87 -10.81 -25.88
CA ASP A 89 3.13 -10.51 -26.56
C ASP A 89 4.19 -9.87 -25.63
N GLY A 90 3.88 -9.68 -24.35
CA GLY A 90 4.77 -9.07 -23.36
C GLY A 90 4.79 -7.53 -23.39
N SER A 91 4.01 -6.89 -24.27
CA SER A 91 3.83 -5.44 -24.24
C SER A 91 2.93 -5.00 -23.08
N ILE A 92 3.02 -3.74 -22.65
CA ILE A 92 2.18 -3.20 -21.58
C ILE A 92 0.74 -3.00 -22.08
N HIS A 93 -0.22 -3.57 -21.36
CA HIS A 93 -1.62 -3.26 -21.57
C HIS A 93 -2.01 -2.01 -20.76
N TYR A 94 -1.85 -0.83 -21.38
CA TYR A 94 -2.06 0.46 -20.71
C TYR A 94 -3.45 0.64 -20.11
N GLU A 95 -4.51 0.33 -20.86
CA GLU A 95 -5.90 0.53 -20.41
C GLU A 95 -6.23 -0.31 -19.18
N LYS A 96 -5.88 -1.61 -19.19
CA LYS A 96 -6.05 -2.49 -18.03
C LYS A 96 -5.21 -2.02 -16.84
N THR A 97 -3.96 -1.59 -17.09
CA THR A 97 -3.06 -1.07 -16.05
C THR A 97 -3.64 0.18 -15.38
N LEU A 98 -4.04 1.18 -16.17
CA LEU A 98 -4.62 2.43 -15.66
C LEU A 98 -5.93 2.17 -14.92
N LYS A 99 -6.79 1.31 -15.47
CA LYS A 99 -8.03 0.91 -14.80
C LYS A 99 -7.73 0.27 -13.45
N ARG A 100 -6.78 -0.66 -13.39
CA ARG A 100 -6.44 -1.35 -12.13
C ARG A 100 -5.87 -0.41 -11.08
N LEU A 101 -4.99 0.52 -11.49
CA LEU A 101 -4.47 1.57 -10.60
C LEU A 101 -5.61 2.46 -10.06
N ALA A 102 -6.58 2.83 -10.90
CA ALA A 102 -7.73 3.61 -10.47
C ALA A 102 -8.64 2.85 -9.48
N ASP A 103 -8.87 1.55 -9.72
CA ASP A 103 -9.66 0.70 -8.81
C ASP A 103 -8.98 0.61 -7.43
N ILE A 104 -7.66 0.38 -7.38
CA ILE A 104 -6.87 0.37 -6.14
C ILE A 104 -6.91 1.73 -5.43
N SER A 105 -6.71 2.83 -6.17
CA SER A 105 -6.76 4.19 -5.63
C SER A 105 -8.09 4.53 -4.98
N LYS A 106 -9.20 3.98 -5.49
CA LYS A 106 -10.55 4.22 -4.95
C LYS A 106 -10.79 3.46 -3.65
N ALA A 107 -10.08 2.34 -3.44
CA ALA A 107 -10.31 1.44 -2.32
C ALA A 107 -9.60 1.88 -1.02
N PHE A 108 -8.50 2.61 -1.13
CA PHE A 108 -7.73 3.16 0.01
C PHE A 108 -8.37 4.42 0.61
#